data_AF-A0A8H3CV24-F1
#
_entry.id   AF-A0A8H3CV24-F1
#
_cell.length_a   1.000
_cell.length_b   1.000
_cell.length_c   1.000
_cell.angle_alpha   90.00
_cell.angle_beta   90.00
_cell.angle_gamma   90.00
#
_symmetry.space_group_name_H-M   'P 1'
#
loop_
_entity.id
_entity.type
_entity.pdbx_description
1 polymer ?
#
loop_
_entity_poly.entity_id
_entity_poly.type
_entity_poly.pdbx_seq_one_letter_code
_entity_poly.pdbx_strand_id
1 'polypeptide(L)'
;MYSGTLGCDSGESPSPLPPKDCQSMNRNQPTPSIFESALLYMNRAVSRRTMDNYNRCWPHNQNRLTTYRHTQMRRSVNAIETSGTQVGNKRLYTVVQALDASIPPSIDTTQIMREEHCKQIIYEYDLQRNSYCFTPPPPAFDNILLQAPKLNMRAVYLGARLFQALDENMVSRCIDRIDELEQELGCQLRSTTSLNSKASWLTTQVFLAFLKFVAIGSGSGYLLLQKSLSVFLCLVATDSSLHIEHPGGLVTSFPGALGAPQYELQWFIMYDTLTSFLLGTLPLVEYGYNGECDPASHGLEWVHGIPVAFIEIISQVNSWRAGSRVPPLDDWRKLETRALGWQSQLKVEGKASDNLTASIQQTIQLGKALENLPIGVHTLPHCIIVGLAAKYEKHRCIVHKKILSFKGHQVWLFGGSEFAQVLEHLWFGVGAGGAPVTWNDYIESRRAVVPI
;
A
#
# COMPACT_ATOMS: atom_id res chain seq x y z
N MET A 1 33.51 -0.13 -81.23
CA MET A 1 34.00 -1.51 -81.51
C MET A 1 33.38 -2.39 -80.45
N TYR A 2 32.50 -3.37 -80.68
CA TYR A 2 31.99 -4.05 -81.87
C TYR A 2 30.55 -4.51 -81.57
N SER A 3 29.71 -4.59 -82.62
CA SER A 3 28.34 -5.11 -82.63
C SER A 3 28.22 -6.59 -82.27
N GLY A 4 27.00 -7.05 -81.95
CA GLY A 4 26.59 -8.44 -82.16
C GLY A 4 25.26 -8.85 -81.54
N THR A 5 24.17 -8.65 -82.27
CA THR A 5 22.79 -9.13 -82.03
C THR A 5 22.59 -10.59 -82.45
N LEU A 6 21.80 -11.36 -81.69
CA LEU A 6 20.97 -12.55 -82.05
C LEU A 6 20.43 -13.10 -80.71
N GLY A 7 19.14 -13.25 -80.40
CA GLY A 7 17.95 -13.52 -81.20
C GLY A 7 17.46 -14.93 -80.84
N CYS A 8 16.37 -15.06 -80.06
CA CYS A 8 15.40 -16.18 -80.10
C CYS A 8 14.27 -15.98 -79.07
N ASP A 9 13.07 -15.77 -79.61
CA ASP A 9 11.76 -15.96 -78.99
C ASP A 9 11.47 -17.46 -78.76
N SER A 10 10.86 -17.80 -77.63
CA SER A 10 9.82 -18.84 -77.55
C SER A 10 9.08 -18.74 -76.22
N GLY A 11 7.75 -18.76 -76.28
CA GLY A 11 6.85 -18.28 -75.24
C GLY A 11 6.73 -19.12 -73.97
N GLU A 12 6.31 -18.44 -72.92
CA GLU A 12 5.72 -19.04 -71.72
C GLU A 12 4.45 -18.29 -71.33
N SER A 13 3.43 -19.09 -71.02
CA SER A 13 2.09 -18.72 -70.55
C SER A 13 2.12 -17.82 -69.30
N PRO A 14 1.06 -17.03 -69.06
CA PRO A 14 0.98 -16.16 -67.89
C PRO A 14 0.78 -17.01 -66.62
N SER A 15 1.84 -17.14 -65.83
CA SER A 15 1.73 -17.58 -64.44
C SER A 15 1.11 -16.46 -63.59
N PRO A 16 0.21 -16.80 -62.66
CA PRO A 16 -0.51 -15.82 -61.86
C PRO A 16 0.43 -15.12 -60.89
N LEU A 17 0.13 -13.84 -60.67
CA LEU A 17 0.73 -12.96 -59.66
C LEU A 17 1.10 -13.70 -58.37
N PRO A 18 2.33 -13.52 -57.83
CA PRO A 18 2.61 -13.90 -56.46
C PRO A 18 1.73 -13.03 -55.54
N PRO A 19 1.14 -13.57 -54.47
CA PRO A 19 0.57 -12.72 -53.43
C PRO A 19 1.70 -11.82 -52.93
N LYS A 20 1.41 -10.52 -52.82
CA LYS A 20 2.16 -9.64 -51.95
C LYS A 20 2.02 -10.21 -50.53
N ASP A 21 2.96 -11.06 -50.16
CA ASP A 21 3.29 -11.30 -48.77
C ASP A 21 3.96 -10.03 -48.27
N CYS A 22 3.11 -9.03 -47.97
CA CYS A 22 3.38 -8.16 -46.85
C CYS A 22 3.71 -9.12 -45.70
N GLN A 23 4.96 -9.08 -45.25
CA GLN A 23 5.37 -9.67 -43.99
C GLN A 23 4.37 -9.20 -42.93
N SER A 24 3.38 -10.05 -42.69
CA SER A 24 2.46 -9.90 -41.59
C SER A 24 3.35 -10.00 -40.37
N MET A 25 3.51 -8.88 -39.67
CA MET A 25 4.00 -8.93 -38.31
C MET A 25 3.23 -10.05 -37.62
N ASN A 26 3.97 -11.05 -37.17
CA ASN A 26 3.44 -12.13 -36.38
C ASN A 26 2.95 -11.53 -35.05
N ARG A 27 1.70 -11.05 -35.08
CA ARG A 27 0.90 -10.51 -33.98
C ARG A 27 0.47 -11.61 -32.99
N ASN A 28 1.07 -12.78 -33.07
CA ASN A 28 0.68 -13.93 -32.27
C ASN A 28 1.61 -14.09 -31.07
N GLN A 29 1.11 -13.55 -29.95
CA GLN A 29 1.29 -13.99 -28.55
C GLN A 29 2.33 -13.27 -27.66
N PRO A 30 1.97 -12.98 -26.39
CA PRO A 30 0.70 -12.45 -25.89
C PRO A 30 0.91 -11.11 -25.15
N THR A 31 -0.04 -10.18 -25.23
CA THR A 31 -0.12 -9.02 -24.31
C THR A 31 -1.36 -9.12 -23.44
N PRO A 32 -1.20 -9.58 -22.20
CA PRO A 32 -2.19 -9.21 -21.19
C PRO A 32 -1.56 -9.01 -19.78
N SER A 33 -2.07 -8.03 -19.01
CA SER A 33 -2.37 -8.18 -17.57
C SER A 33 -2.86 -6.90 -16.86
N ILE A 34 -3.99 -6.97 -16.14
CA ILE A 34 -4.01 -6.55 -14.72
C ILE A 34 -4.26 -7.72 -13.75
N PHE A 35 -4.72 -8.86 -14.30
CA PHE A 35 -4.56 -10.21 -13.74
C PHE A 35 -4.74 -11.34 -14.80
N GLU A 36 -5.33 -11.20 -15.99
CA GLU A 36 -4.59 -10.81 -17.21
C GLU A 36 -5.35 -9.71 -18.04
N SER A 37 -6.53 -9.36 -17.57
CA SER A 37 -7.18 -8.03 -17.61
C SER A 37 -8.26 -8.09 -16.52
N ALA A 38 -7.87 -8.73 -15.41
CA ALA A 38 -8.63 -9.52 -14.46
C ALA A 38 -9.58 -10.61 -15.01
N LEU A 39 -9.98 -10.64 -16.30
CA LEU A 39 -11.01 -11.60 -16.78
C LEU A 39 -11.26 -11.57 -18.32
N LEU A 40 -10.27 -11.71 -19.20
CA LEU A 40 -10.54 -11.76 -20.66
C LEU A 40 -11.21 -13.08 -21.12
N TYR A 41 -11.35 -14.06 -20.22
CA TYR A 41 -11.53 -15.46 -20.64
C TYR A 41 -12.55 -16.31 -19.87
N MET A 42 -13.57 -15.74 -19.23
CA MET A 42 -14.69 -16.57 -18.71
C MET A 42 -15.94 -16.51 -19.63
N ASN A 43 -15.75 -17.02 -20.86
CA ASN A 43 -16.70 -17.49 -21.89
C ASN A 43 -17.52 -16.47 -22.73
N ARG A 44 -17.16 -16.34 -24.03
CA ARG A 44 -18.08 -15.95 -25.15
C ARG A 44 -19.02 -17.13 -25.45
N ALA A 45 -20.28 -17.03 -25.90
CA ALA A 45 -21.05 -16.00 -26.64
C ALA A 45 -22.53 -16.00 -26.14
N VAL A 46 -23.40 -15.03 -26.46
CA VAL A 46 -24.29 -15.07 -27.65
C VAL A 46 -24.90 -13.68 -27.97
N SER A 47 -24.89 -13.40 -29.27
CA SER A 47 -25.76 -12.57 -30.12
C SER A 47 -25.89 -11.04 -29.96
N ARG A 48 -25.53 -10.37 -31.07
CA ARG A 48 -25.99 -9.03 -31.47
C ARG A 48 -27.51 -8.93 -31.45
N ARG A 49 -28.05 -7.84 -30.89
CA ARG A 49 -28.94 -6.90 -31.62
C ARG A 49 -29.28 -5.63 -30.81
N THR A 50 -29.24 -4.53 -31.56
CA THR A 50 -29.90 -3.21 -31.38
C THR A 50 -29.60 -2.40 -30.14
N MET A 51 -28.63 -1.49 -30.33
CA MET A 51 -28.31 -0.38 -29.44
C MET A 51 -29.14 0.84 -29.85
N ASP A 52 -30.33 0.96 -29.26
CA ASP A 52 -31.14 2.19 -29.24
C ASP A 52 -31.71 2.38 -27.84
N ASN A 53 -30.93 3.04 -26.98
CA ASN A 53 -31.32 3.90 -25.84
C ASN A 53 -30.13 4.02 -24.89
N TYR A 54 -29.22 4.95 -25.16
CA TYR A 54 -28.03 5.20 -24.33
C TYR A 54 -27.99 6.59 -23.69
N ASN A 55 -29.15 7.23 -23.46
CA ASN A 55 -29.18 8.63 -23.00
C ASN A 55 -30.18 8.97 -21.87
N ARG A 56 -30.43 8.08 -20.89
CA ARG A 56 -31.39 8.44 -19.79
C ARG A 56 -31.00 8.18 -18.35
N CYS A 57 -29.76 7.77 -18.04
CA CYS A 57 -29.38 7.55 -16.63
C CYS A 57 -28.05 8.21 -16.24
N TRP A 58 -27.91 9.52 -16.40
CA TRP A 58 -27.22 10.36 -15.40
C TRP A 58 -27.53 11.84 -15.63
N PRO A 59 -27.80 12.64 -14.57
CA PRO A 59 -28.03 14.07 -14.74
C PRO A 59 -26.71 14.80 -14.97
N HIS A 60 -26.65 15.59 -16.05
CA HIS A 60 -25.73 16.71 -16.12
C HIS A 60 -26.07 17.72 -15.02
N ASN A 61 -25.12 17.98 -14.11
CA ASN A 61 -25.07 19.22 -13.33
C ASN A 61 -23.59 19.52 -13.07
N GLN A 62 -22.98 20.46 -13.80
CA GLN A 62 -22.99 21.90 -13.55
C GLN A 62 -22.42 22.29 -12.18
N ASN A 63 -21.25 22.91 -12.26
CA ASN A 63 -20.59 23.72 -11.25
C ASN A 63 -21.58 24.53 -10.39
N ARG A 64 -21.87 24.05 -9.18
CA ARG A 64 -22.25 24.90 -8.05
C ARG A 64 -21.56 24.38 -6.81
N LEU A 65 -20.62 25.18 -6.32
CA LEU A 65 -20.10 25.12 -4.95
C LEU A 65 -21.27 25.18 -3.98
N THR A 66 -21.65 24.03 -3.43
CA THR A 66 -22.45 23.95 -2.22
C THR A 66 -21.51 23.98 -1.03
N THR A 67 -21.53 25.11 -0.31
CA THR A 67 -20.97 25.23 1.05
C THR A 67 -21.68 24.21 1.93
N TYR A 68 -21.04 23.05 2.15
CA TYR A 68 -21.54 22.03 3.04
C TYR A 68 -21.33 22.52 4.48
N ARG A 69 -22.43 22.89 5.14
CA ARG A 69 -22.43 23.22 6.56
C ARG A 69 -22.21 21.92 7.32
N HIS A 70 -21.09 21.83 8.03
CA HIS A 70 -20.74 20.70 8.88
C HIS A 70 -21.83 20.53 9.95
N THR A 71 -22.60 19.44 9.88
CA THR A 71 -23.48 19.06 10.99
C THR A 71 -22.58 18.49 12.08
N GLN A 72 -22.18 19.37 13.00
CA GLN A 72 -21.50 19.01 14.23
C GLN A 72 -22.41 18.06 15.01
N MET A 73 -21.98 16.81 15.15
CA MET A 73 -22.68 15.83 15.98
C MET A 73 -22.52 16.25 17.45
N ARG A 74 -23.42 17.11 17.92
CA ARG A 74 -23.50 17.48 19.32
C ARG A 74 -23.99 16.25 20.07
N ARG A 75 -23.06 15.52 20.67
CA ARG A 75 -23.33 14.43 21.61
C ARG A 75 -24.11 15.04 22.79
N SER A 76 -25.42 14.87 22.77
CA SER A 76 -26.32 15.25 23.86
C SER A 76 -26.09 14.31 25.04
N VAL A 77 -25.14 14.67 25.91
CA VAL A 77 -25.04 14.12 27.26
C VAL A 77 -25.98 14.95 28.11
N ASN A 78 -27.15 14.40 28.44
CA ASN A 78 -27.94 14.93 29.56
C ASN A 78 -27.21 14.54 30.84
N ALA A 79 -26.34 15.44 31.31
CA ALA A 79 -25.80 15.42 32.65
C ALA A 79 -26.30 16.67 33.38
N ILE A 80 -26.96 16.41 34.50
CA ILE A 80 -27.34 17.36 35.54
C ILE A 80 -26.15 18.28 35.85
N GLU A 81 -26.41 19.58 35.82
CA GLU A 81 -25.48 20.62 36.25
C GLU A 81 -24.98 20.33 37.67
N THR A 82 -23.71 19.96 37.78
CA THR A 82 -22.94 20.14 39.02
C THR A 82 -21.65 20.87 38.66
N SER A 83 -21.61 22.13 39.09
CA SER A 83 -20.46 23.01 39.04
C SER A 83 -19.29 22.43 39.83
N GLY A 84 -18.13 22.26 39.18
CA GLY A 84 -16.87 22.00 39.90
C GLY A 84 -15.89 21.09 39.16
N THR A 85 -15.18 21.61 38.16
CA THR A 85 -14.07 20.87 37.51
C THR A 85 -12.89 21.78 37.19
N GLN A 86 -12.42 22.54 38.19
CA GLN A 86 -11.06 23.08 38.24
C GLN A 86 -10.17 22.30 39.24
N VAL A 87 -10.74 21.34 39.97
CA VAL A 87 -10.09 20.61 41.07
C VAL A 87 -9.36 19.34 40.56
N GLY A 88 -9.70 18.82 39.38
CA GLY A 88 -9.11 17.59 38.82
C GLY A 88 -7.61 17.69 38.53
N ASN A 89 -7.17 18.79 37.90
CA ASN A 89 -5.75 18.98 37.56
C ASN A 89 -4.88 19.30 38.79
N LYS A 90 -5.41 20.02 39.79
CA LYS A 90 -4.68 20.24 41.05
C LYS A 90 -4.46 18.93 41.81
N ARG A 91 -5.46 18.04 41.83
CA ARG A 91 -5.37 16.75 42.53
C ARG A 91 -4.38 15.79 41.88
N LEU A 92 -4.32 15.74 40.55
CA LEU A 92 -3.29 15.00 39.81
C LEU A 92 -1.89 15.55 40.10
N TYR A 93 -1.73 16.88 40.12
CA TYR A 93 -0.44 17.50 40.48
C TYR A 93 -0.01 17.20 41.92
N THR A 94 -0.94 17.22 42.89
CA THR A 94 -0.65 16.89 44.30
C THR A 94 -0.35 15.41 44.50
N VAL A 95 -0.97 14.50 43.74
CA VAL A 95 -0.70 13.06 43.80
C VAL A 95 0.68 12.75 43.21
N VAL A 96 1.06 13.38 42.09
CA VAL A 96 2.39 13.27 41.51
C VAL A 96 3.46 13.81 42.47
N GLN A 97 3.23 14.97 43.09
CA GLN A 97 4.15 15.52 44.10
C GLN A 97 4.31 14.67 45.37
N ALA A 98 3.23 14.02 45.82
CA ALA A 98 3.27 13.14 47.00
C ALA A 98 3.96 11.80 46.70
N LEU A 99 3.83 11.30 45.47
CA LEU A 99 4.57 10.13 44.96
C LEU A 99 6.05 10.44 44.82
N ASP A 100 6.42 11.60 44.27
CA ASP A 100 7.83 12.03 44.16
C ASP A 100 8.50 12.21 45.54
N ALA A 101 7.73 12.58 46.57
CA ALA A 101 8.24 12.75 47.94
C ALA A 101 8.42 11.43 48.73
N SER A 102 7.86 10.31 48.25
CA SER A 102 7.89 9.01 48.94
C SER A 102 8.87 8.00 48.33
N ILE A 103 9.60 8.40 47.28
CA ILE A 103 10.62 7.58 46.61
C ILE A 103 12.00 7.80 47.29
N PRO A 104 12.71 6.73 47.73
CA PRO A 104 14.03 6.84 48.33
C PRO A 104 15.05 7.58 47.44
N PRO A 105 15.97 8.40 47.98
CA PRO A 105 16.95 9.19 47.22
C PRO A 105 17.91 8.40 46.33
N SER A 106 17.94 7.07 46.46
CA SER A 106 18.74 6.15 45.65
C SER A 106 18.10 5.81 44.30
N ILE A 107 16.88 6.27 44.04
CA ILE A 107 16.13 6.03 42.82
C ILE A 107 16.15 7.33 42.01
N ASP A 108 16.74 7.31 40.81
CA ASP A 108 16.73 8.46 39.90
C ASP A 108 15.31 8.70 39.40
N THR A 109 14.57 9.56 40.11
CA THR A 109 13.20 9.96 39.77
C THR A 109 13.12 10.61 38.39
N THR A 110 14.21 11.21 37.89
CA THR A 110 14.28 11.76 36.53
C THR A 110 14.21 10.66 35.48
N GLN A 111 14.86 9.52 35.74
CA GLN A 111 14.83 8.36 34.86
C GLN A 111 13.45 7.68 34.90
N ILE A 112 12.86 7.53 36.09
CA ILE A 112 11.51 6.95 36.23
C ILE A 112 10.45 7.82 35.58
N MET A 113 10.44 9.14 35.84
CA MET A 113 9.50 10.06 35.20
C MET A 113 9.65 10.04 33.68
N ARG A 114 10.88 9.91 33.18
CA ARG A 114 11.15 9.78 31.74
C ARG A 114 10.60 8.47 31.18
N GLU A 115 10.80 7.35 31.88
CA GLU A 115 10.30 6.04 31.46
C GLU A 115 8.76 6.00 31.44
N GLU A 116 8.11 6.48 32.51
CA GLU A 116 6.64 6.56 32.57
C GLU A 116 6.08 7.51 31.51
N HIS A 117 6.76 8.64 31.24
CA HIS A 117 6.39 9.51 30.14
C HIS A 117 6.56 8.84 28.77
N CYS A 118 7.63 8.06 28.58
CA CYS A 118 7.83 7.28 27.35
C CYS A 118 6.74 6.22 27.17
N LYS A 119 6.38 5.49 28.24
CA LYS A 119 5.26 4.54 28.24
C LYS A 119 3.95 5.23 27.88
N GLN A 120 3.68 6.40 28.44
CA GLN A 120 2.49 7.18 28.11
C GLN A 120 2.47 7.62 26.64
N ILE A 121 3.61 8.08 26.10
CA ILE A 121 3.72 8.45 24.68
C ILE A 121 3.50 7.23 23.78
N ILE A 122 4.11 6.08 24.10
CA ILE A 122 3.93 4.84 23.35
C ILE A 122 2.46 4.41 23.43
N TYR A 123 1.86 4.44 24.61
CA TYR A 123 0.45 4.11 24.79
C TYR A 123 -0.48 5.03 24.00
N GLU A 124 -0.25 6.35 24.03
CA GLU A 124 -1.01 7.31 23.22
C GLU A 124 -0.80 7.07 21.73
N TYR A 125 0.45 6.81 21.32
CA TYR A 125 0.77 6.46 19.95
C TYR A 125 0.02 5.22 19.52
N ASP A 126 0.07 4.13 20.28
CA ASP A 126 -0.58 2.87 19.94
C ASP A 126 -2.11 2.99 19.99
N LEU A 127 -2.65 3.73 20.96
CA LEU A 127 -4.09 4.00 21.03
C LEU A 127 -4.59 4.73 19.78
N GLN A 128 -3.87 5.77 19.36
CA GLN A 128 -4.19 6.51 18.16
C GLN A 128 -3.98 5.67 16.91
N ARG A 129 -2.81 5.01 16.82
CA ARG A 129 -2.46 4.12 15.73
C ARG A 129 -3.46 2.99 15.57
N ASN A 130 -4.02 2.41 16.64
CA ASN A 130 -5.05 1.37 16.57
C ASN A 130 -6.36 1.85 15.93
N SER A 131 -6.59 3.16 15.85
CA SER A 131 -7.67 3.72 15.04
C SER A 131 -7.36 3.66 13.54
N TYR A 132 -6.09 3.46 13.19
CA TYR A 132 -5.51 3.44 11.85
C TYR A 132 -4.71 2.16 11.54
N CYS A 133 -4.74 1.12 12.39
CA CYS A 133 -4.06 -0.19 12.29
C CYS A 133 -5.04 -1.28 12.73
N PHE A 134 -5.03 -2.44 12.04
CA PHE A 134 -6.02 -3.49 12.30
C PHE A 134 -5.85 -4.15 13.67
N THR A 135 -4.64 -4.13 14.20
CA THR A 135 -4.32 -4.70 15.51
C THR A 135 -3.26 -3.89 16.23
N PRO A 136 -3.25 -3.95 17.58
CA PRO A 136 -2.12 -3.50 18.36
C PRO A 136 -0.86 -4.24 17.93
N PRO A 137 0.31 -3.58 17.97
CA PRO A 137 1.56 -4.26 17.70
C PRO A 137 1.75 -5.44 18.67
N PRO A 138 2.51 -6.49 18.27
CA PRO A 138 2.85 -7.58 19.18
C PRO A 138 3.55 -7.02 20.44
N PRO A 139 3.37 -7.61 21.63
CA PRO A 139 4.00 -7.11 22.87
C PRO A 139 5.54 -6.99 22.79
N ALA A 140 6.18 -7.77 21.92
CA ALA A 140 7.61 -7.66 21.64
C ALA A 140 7.99 -6.29 21.08
N PHE A 141 7.09 -5.65 20.34
CA PHE A 141 7.29 -4.33 19.76
C PHE A 141 7.41 -3.23 20.82
N ASP A 142 6.59 -3.28 21.88
CA ASP A 142 6.63 -2.30 22.97
C ASP A 142 7.99 -2.35 23.69
N ASN A 143 8.49 -3.56 23.93
CA ASN A 143 9.82 -3.76 24.50
C ASN A 143 10.93 -3.25 23.58
N ILE A 144 10.80 -3.46 22.27
CA ILE A 144 11.74 -2.94 21.27
C ILE A 144 11.72 -1.42 21.25
N LEU A 145 10.54 -0.79 21.30
CA LEU A 145 10.40 0.67 21.34
C LEU A 145 10.96 1.27 22.63
N LEU A 146 10.69 0.66 23.79
CA LEU A 146 11.21 1.12 25.08
C LEU A 146 12.73 1.01 25.16
N GLN A 147 13.33 0.00 24.52
CA GLN A 147 14.78 -0.15 24.41
C GLN A 147 15.38 0.59 23.20
N ALA A 148 14.54 1.25 22.40
CA ALA A 148 14.99 1.84 21.16
C ALA A 148 15.86 3.08 21.42
N PRO A 149 16.81 3.37 20.50
CA PRO A 149 17.57 4.61 20.56
C PRO A 149 16.66 5.83 20.58
N LYS A 150 17.15 6.91 21.21
CA LYS A 150 16.43 8.20 21.40
C LYS A 150 15.71 8.70 20.14
N LEU A 151 16.24 8.42 18.95
CA LEU A 151 15.64 8.80 17.67
C LEU A 151 14.33 8.07 17.38
N ASN A 152 14.24 6.77 17.66
CA ASN A 152 13.00 6.00 17.47
C ASN A 152 11.90 6.56 18.38
N MET A 153 12.22 6.86 19.63
CA MET A 153 11.28 7.49 20.56
C MET A 153 10.80 8.86 20.08
N ARG A 154 11.68 9.67 19.48
CA ARG A 154 11.27 10.94 18.85
C ARG A 154 10.35 10.72 17.66
N ALA A 155 10.64 9.73 16.82
CA ALA A 155 9.79 9.39 15.68
C ALA A 155 8.40 8.94 16.15
N VAL A 156 8.32 8.04 17.15
CA VAL A 156 7.05 7.60 17.77
C VAL A 156 6.28 8.78 18.37
N TYR A 157 6.95 9.66 19.10
CA TYR A 157 6.34 10.88 19.63
C TYR A 157 5.78 11.78 18.52
N LEU A 158 6.54 11.96 17.43
CA LEU A 158 6.04 12.71 16.27
C LEU A 158 4.84 12.02 15.63
N GLY A 159 4.82 10.69 15.58
CA GLY A 159 3.64 9.93 15.15
C GLY A 159 2.42 10.21 16.02
N ALA A 160 2.57 10.16 17.35
CA ALA A 160 1.47 10.45 18.27
C ALA A 160 0.93 11.87 18.09
N ARG A 161 1.84 12.84 17.96
CA ARG A 161 1.49 14.25 17.71
C ARG A 161 0.84 14.46 16.35
N LEU A 162 1.31 13.77 15.32
CA LEU A 162 0.73 13.83 13.99
C LEU A 162 -0.71 13.31 14.04
N PHE A 163 -0.96 12.14 14.64
CA PHE A 163 -2.30 11.60 14.74
C PHE A 163 -3.25 12.49 15.54
N GLN A 164 -2.78 13.11 16.63
CA GLN A 164 -3.54 14.14 17.36
C GLN A 164 -3.83 15.36 16.47
N ALA A 165 -2.86 15.79 15.66
CA ALA A 165 -2.97 16.98 14.82
C ALA A 165 -3.83 16.80 13.56
N LEU A 166 -4.04 15.55 13.09
CA LEU A 166 -4.92 15.24 11.97
C LEU A 166 -6.36 15.71 12.24
N ASP A 167 -6.78 15.73 13.51
CA ASP A 167 -8.10 16.23 13.92
C ASP A 167 -8.16 17.76 14.10
N GLU A 168 -7.01 18.41 14.33
CA GLU A 168 -6.93 19.80 14.81
C GLU A 168 -6.36 20.80 13.79
N ASN A 169 -6.18 20.40 12.52
CA ASN A 169 -5.59 21.24 11.45
C ASN A 169 -4.17 21.77 11.81
N MET A 170 -3.44 21.06 12.68
CA MET A 170 -2.08 21.42 13.11
C MET A 170 -0.97 20.62 12.40
N VAL A 171 -1.30 19.99 11.27
CA VAL A 171 -0.41 19.07 10.53
C VAL A 171 0.88 19.75 10.07
N SER A 172 0.83 21.04 9.68
CA SER A 172 2.01 21.79 9.23
C SER A 172 3.16 21.82 10.25
N ARG A 173 2.85 22.00 11.53
CA ARG A 173 3.87 21.98 12.60
C ARG A 173 4.51 20.60 12.76
N CYS A 174 3.77 19.54 12.48
CA CYS A 174 4.33 18.18 12.50
C CYS A 174 5.22 17.94 11.29
N ILE A 175 4.88 18.49 10.12
CA ILE A 175 5.70 18.43 8.90
C ILE A 175 7.08 19.04 9.15
N ASP A 176 7.16 20.25 9.69
CA ASP A 176 8.44 20.91 10.00
C ASP A 176 9.33 20.04 10.89
N ARG A 177 8.73 19.41 11.92
CA ARG A 177 9.45 18.53 12.84
C ARG A 177 9.86 17.19 12.23
N ILE A 178 9.08 16.67 11.29
CA ILE A 178 9.44 15.48 10.52
C ILE A 178 10.68 15.78 9.66
N ASP A 179 10.71 16.94 8.99
CA ASP A 179 11.85 17.36 8.17
C ASP A 179 13.10 17.63 9.03
N GLU A 180 12.95 18.26 10.20
CA GLU A 180 14.04 18.41 11.17
C GLU A 180 14.64 17.06 11.60
N LEU A 181 13.78 16.08 11.91
CA LEU A 181 14.24 14.75 12.32
C LEU A 181 14.90 13.99 11.16
N GLU A 182 14.40 14.14 9.93
CA GLU A 182 15.04 13.59 8.74
C GLU A 182 16.45 14.15 8.54
N GLN A 183 16.61 15.47 8.66
CA GLN A 183 17.92 16.12 8.52
C GLN A 183 18.91 15.62 9.59
N GLU A 184 18.45 15.49 10.83
CA GLU A 184 19.25 14.94 11.93
C GLU A 184 19.68 13.49 11.66
N LEU A 185 18.78 12.65 11.18
CA LEU A 185 19.08 11.27 10.78
C LEU A 185 20.08 11.20 9.62
N GLY A 186 20.00 12.12 8.66
CA GLY A 186 20.95 12.22 7.56
C GLY A 186 22.38 12.51 8.05
N CYS A 187 22.52 13.34 9.08
CA CYS A 187 23.81 13.60 9.73
C CYS A 187 24.33 12.37 10.49
N GLN A 188 23.46 11.65 11.21
CA GLN A 188 23.86 10.47 12.00
C GLN A 188 24.26 9.26 11.15
N LEU A 189 23.65 9.07 9.97
CA LEU A 189 24.03 7.95 9.10
C LEU A 189 25.52 7.99 8.76
N ARG A 190 26.07 9.19 8.54
CA ARG A 190 27.47 9.39 8.16
C ARG A 190 28.46 8.98 9.26
N SER A 191 28.05 9.02 10.52
CA SER A 191 28.89 8.65 11.65
C SER A 191 28.69 7.19 12.10
N THR A 192 27.71 6.49 11.54
CA THR A 192 27.31 5.18 12.04
C THR A 192 28.11 4.05 11.39
N THR A 193 28.89 3.33 12.20
CA THR A 193 29.65 2.16 11.74
C THR A 193 29.03 0.83 12.16
N SER A 194 28.30 0.77 13.27
CA SER A 194 27.77 -0.48 13.82
C SER A 194 26.51 -0.98 13.09
N LEU A 195 26.34 -2.31 13.03
CA LEU A 195 25.17 -2.93 12.41
C LEU A 195 23.86 -2.61 13.16
N ASN A 196 23.89 -2.68 14.49
CA ASN A 196 22.72 -2.36 15.32
C ASN A 196 22.26 -0.90 15.16
N SER A 197 23.22 0.01 15.00
CA SER A 197 22.92 1.41 14.72
C SER A 197 22.31 1.61 13.33
N LYS A 198 22.76 0.84 12.32
CA LYS A 198 22.13 0.82 10.98
C LYS A 198 20.71 0.27 11.01
N ALA A 199 20.47 -0.81 11.74
CA ALA A 199 19.14 -1.38 11.96
C ALA A 199 18.20 -0.34 12.59
N SER A 200 18.61 0.29 13.70
CA SER A 200 17.82 1.34 14.34
C SER A 200 17.57 2.52 13.40
N TRP A 201 18.57 2.93 12.62
CA TRP A 201 18.42 4.02 11.65
C TRP A 201 17.39 3.67 10.58
N LEU A 202 17.43 2.44 10.06
CA LEU A 202 16.45 1.96 9.09
C LEU A 202 15.04 1.97 9.69
N THR A 203 14.88 1.49 10.93
CA THR A 203 13.60 1.57 11.65
C THR A 203 13.09 3.00 11.71
N THR A 204 13.92 3.96 12.14
CA THR A 204 13.49 5.38 12.23
C THR A 204 13.10 5.92 10.86
N GLN A 205 13.86 5.60 9.81
CA GLN A 205 13.63 6.13 8.47
C GLN A 205 12.40 5.56 7.80
N VAL A 206 12.17 4.26 7.91
CA VAL A 206 10.96 3.61 7.40
C VAL A 206 9.73 4.15 8.14
N PHE A 207 9.86 4.41 9.45
CA PHE A 207 8.80 5.04 10.22
C PHE A 207 8.54 6.50 9.79
N LEU A 208 9.59 7.29 9.56
CA LEU A 208 9.43 8.65 9.03
C LEU A 208 8.82 8.64 7.62
N ALA A 209 9.18 7.66 6.78
CA ALA A 209 8.55 7.50 5.47
C ALA A 209 7.05 7.33 5.64
N PHE A 210 6.60 6.47 6.56
CA PHE A 210 5.19 6.35 6.95
C PHE A 210 4.58 7.68 7.40
N LEU A 211 5.25 8.43 8.29
CA LEU A 211 4.72 9.74 8.70
C LEU A 211 4.61 10.72 7.53
N LYS A 212 5.54 10.70 6.57
CA LYS A 212 5.48 11.55 5.36
C LYS A 212 4.38 11.12 4.40
N PHE A 213 4.16 9.82 4.25
CA PHE A 213 3.02 9.28 3.50
C PHE A 213 1.70 9.83 4.04
N VAL A 214 1.55 9.82 5.37
CA VAL A 214 0.36 10.34 6.04
C VAL A 214 0.30 11.87 5.97
N ALA A 215 1.34 12.60 6.38
CA ALA A 215 1.26 14.04 6.60
C ALA A 215 1.40 14.90 5.34
N ILE A 216 2.23 14.46 4.38
CA ILE A 216 2.65 15.28 3.23
C ILE A 216 2.08 14.71 1.93
N GLY A 217 2.20 13.40 1.76
CA GLY A 217 1.72 12.68 0.59
C GLY A 217 2.69 11.61 0.09
N SER A 218 2.25 10.89 -0.94
CA SER A 218 2.91 9.66 -1.38
C SER A 218 4.28 9.85 -2.00
N GLY A 219 4.49 10.92 -2.78
CA GLY A 219 5.80 11.24 -3.34
C GLY A 219 6.87 11.50 -2.27
N SER A 220 6.50 12.23 -1.20
CA SER A 220 7.42 12.58 -0.10
C SER A 220 7.81 11.34 0.73
N GLY A 221 6.84 10.48 1.05
CA GLY A 221 7.10 9.21 1.72
C GLY A 221 7.96 8.26 0.89
N TYR A 222 7.68 8.16 -0.42
CA TYR A 222 8.43 7.28 -1.33
C TYR A 222 9.88 7.73 -1.51
N LEU A 223 10.12 9.04 -1.62
CA LEU A 223 11.49 9.59 -1.66
C LEU A 223 12.28 9.24 -0.39
N LEU A 224 11.63 9.24 0.77
CA LEU A 224 12.30 8.86 2.02
C LEU A 224 12.59 7.36 2.08
N LEU A 225 11.68 6.53 1.58
CA LEU A 225 11.90 5.09 1.42
C LEU A 225 13.07 4.80 0.46
N GLN A 226 13.21 5.57 -0.63
CA GLN A 226 14.37 5.49 -1.52
C GLN A 226 15.69 5.79 -0.80
N LYS A 227 15.71 6.79 0.08
CA LYS A 227 16.91 7.14 0.86
C LYS A 227 17.35 6.01 1.81
N SER A 228 16.42 5.18 2.27
CA SER A 228 16.73 4.08 3.18
C SER A 228 17.20 2.79 2.49
N LEU A 229 17.10 2.71 1.16
CA LEU A 229 17.48 1.55 0.35
C LEU A 229 18.92 1.09 0.62
N SER A 230 19.89 2.00 0.67
CA SER A 230 21.31 1.64 0.86
C SER A 230 21.56 0.94 2.20
N VAL A 231 20.86 1.35 3.26
CA VAL A 231 20.98 0.75 4.59
C VAL A 231 20.25 -0.59 4.65
N PHE A 232 19.08 -0.68 4.02
CA PHE A 232 18.37 -1.95 3.84
C PHE A 232 19.25 -3.00 3.15
N LEU A 233 19.83 -2.66 1.99
CA LEU A 233 20.72 -3.56 1.25
C LEU A 233 21.96 -3.95 2.06
N CYS A 234 22.51 -3.01 2.85
CA CYS A 234 23.62 -3.31 3.75
C CYS A 234 23.26 -4.35 4.81
N LEU A 235 22.05 -4.28 5.39
CA LEU A 235 21.58 -5.24 6.39
C LEU A 235 21.33 -6.61 5.75
N VAL A 236 20.66 -6.65 4.59
CA VAL A 236 20.42 -7.88 3.84
C VAL A 236 21.74 -8.57 3.43
N ALA A 237 22.75 -7.79 3.03
CA ALA A 237 24.05 -8.34 2.65
C ALA A 237 24.82 -8.96 3.83
N THR A 238 24.52 -8.55 5.07
CA THR A 238 25.21 -9.11 6.26
C THR A 238 24.69 -10.46 6.71
N ASP A 239 23.51 -10.88 6.22
CA ASP A 239 22.88 -12.14 6.58
C ASP A 239 22.63 -12.98 5.31
N SER A 240 23.33 -14.11 5.20
CA SER A 240 23.23 -15.01 4.06
C SER A 240 21.87 -15.67 3.89
N SER A 241 21.03 -15.68 4.93
CA SER A 241 19.65 -16.19 4.82
C SER A 241 18.71 -15.20 4.11
N LEU A 242 19.12 -13.93 4.00
CA LEU A 242 18.29 -12.84 3.48
C LEU A 242 18.56 -12.56 2.00
N HIS A 243 19.50 -13.24 1.37
CA HIS A 243 19.79 -13.09 -0.04
C HIS A 243 19.91 -14.43 -0.75
N ILE A 244 19.67 -14.41 -2.04
CA ILE A 244 19.72 -15.57 -2.93
C ILE A 244 20.76 -15.28 -4.01
N GLU A 245 21.62 -16.25 -4.26
CA GLU A 245 22.51 -16.22 -5.43
C GLU A 245 21.72 -16.56 -6.69
N HIS A 246 21.77 -15.67 -7.67
CA HIS A 246 21.14 -15.84 -8.97
C HIS A 246 22.17 -15.66 -10.10
N PRO A 247 22.06 -16.35 -11.25
CA PRO A 247 22.84 -16.01 -12.43
C PRO A 247 22.67 -14.54 -12.79
N GLY A 248 23.67 -13.72 -12.49
CA GLY A 248 23.64 -12.26 -12.69
C GLY A 248 23.78 -11.41 -11.42
N GLY A 249 23.71 -11.99 -10.21
CA GLY A 249 23.98 -11.25 -8.97
C GLY A 249 23.28 -11.82 -7.73
N LEU A 250 23.38 -11.05 -6.65
CA LEU A 250 22.68 -11.30 -5.39
C LEU A 250 21.36 -10.54 -5.40
N VAL A 251 20.27 -11.23 -5.06
CA VAL A 251 18.93 -10.65 -4.92
C VAL A 251 18.41 -10.87 -3.51
N THR A 252 17.51 -10.02 -3.03
CA THR A 252 16.95 -10.17 -1.68
C THR A 252 15.95 -11.33 -1.64
N SER A 253 16.11 -12.27 -0.71
CA SER A 253 15.14 -13.33 -0.45
C SER A 253 13.86 -12.71 0.10
N PHE A 254 12.79 -12.69 -0.69
CA PHE A 254 11.52 -12.12 -0.25
C PHE A 254 10.92 -12.88 0.93
N PRO A 255 10.77 -14.23 0.88
CA PRO A 255 10.29 -14.98 2.04
C PRO A 255 11.23 -14.88 3.23
N GLY A 256 12.56 -14.95 2.99
CA GLY A 256 13.57 -14.87 4.05
C GLY A 256 13.52 -13.53 4.78
N ALA A 257 13.52 -12.42 4.06
CA ALA A 257 13.53 -11.09 4.65
C ALA A 257 12.17 -10.66 5.23
N LEU A 258 11.05 -11.18 4.71
CA LEU A 258 9.74 -10.96 5.30
C LEU A 258 9.50 -11.82 6.57
N GLY A 259 10.14 -12.99 6.66
CA GLY A 259 10.13 -13.87 7.84
C GLY A 259 11.22 -13.56 8.86
N ALA A 260 12.13 -12.64 8.56
CA ALA A 260 13.25 -12.28 9.42
C ALA A 260 12.75 -11.61 10.71
N PRO A 261 13.35 -11.85 11.90
CA PRO A 261 12.91 -11.22 13.15
C PRO A 261 13.07 -9.68 13.17
N GLN A 262 13.82 -9.12 12.22
CA GLN A 262 14.06 -7.69 12.07
C GLN A 262 12.87 -6.99 11.40
N TYR A 263 12.00 -6.40 12.23
CA TYR A 263 10.79 -5.69 11.76
C TYR A 263 11.09 -4.54 10.78
N GLU A 264 12.26 -3.92 10.85
CA GLU A 264 12.67 -2.88 9.91
C GLU A 264 12.81 -3.37 8.47
N LEU A 265 13.25 -4.62 8.28
CA LEU A 265 13.35 -5.25 6.95
C LEU A 265 11.95 -5.57 6.44
N GLN A 266 11.13 -6.16 7.30
CA GLN A 266 9.75 -6.49 7.01
C GLN A 266 8.95 -5.25 6.55
N TRP A 267 9.04 -4.13 7.27
CA TRP A 267 8.35 -2.89 6.90
C TRP A 267 8.89 -2.27 5.63
N PHE A 268 10.21 -2.30 5.42
CA PHE A 268 10.79 -1.78 4.18
C PHE A 268 10.23 -2.52 2.97
N ILE A 269 10.26 -3.86 2.98
CA ILE A 269 9.80 -4.70 1.87
C ILE A 269 8.32 -4.47 1.58
N MET A 270 7.52 -4.38 2.63
CA MET A 270 6.10 -4.14 2.53
C MET A 270 5.81 -2.76 1.93
N TYR A 271 6.45 -1.69 2.42
CA TYR A 271 6.28 -0.36 1.83
C TYR A 271 6.82 -0.29 0.41
N ASP A 272 7.97 -0.90 0.11
CA ASP A 272 8.49 -0.94 -1.25
C ASP A 272 7.50 -1.64 -2.20
N THR A 273 6.99 -2.81 -1.79
CA THR A 273 6.01 -3.58 -2.56
C THR A 273 4.73 -2.79 -2.80
N LEU A 274 4.17 -2.19 -1.75
CA LEU A 274 2.87 -1.54 -1.81
C LEU A 274 2.94 -0.17 -2.46
N THR A 275 3.98 0.60 -2.19
CA THR A 275 4.23 1.88 -2.89
C THR A 275 4.49 1.61 -4.36
N SER A 276 5.31 0.63 -4.73
CA SER A 276 5.58 0.32 -6.15
C SER A 276 4.35 -0.19 -6.90
N PHE A 277 3.48 -0.92 -6.22
CA PHE A 277 2.19 -1.30 -6.77
C PHE A 277 1.31 -0.06 -6.98
N LEU A 278 1.03 0.67 -5.90
CA LEU A 278 0.07 1.76 -5.87
C LEU A 278 0.51 3.02 -6.65
N LEU A 279 1.79 3.36 -6.58
CA LEU A 279 2.39 4.43 -7.37
C LEU A 279 2.68 3.96 -8.79
N GLY A 280 2.72 2.65 -9.02
CA GLY A 280 3.11 2.16 -10.32
C GLY A 280 4.56 2.48 -10.69
N THR A 281 5.41 2.62 -9.67
CA THR A 281 6.87 2.77 -9.80
C THR A 281 7.52 1.40 -9.80
N LEU A 282 8.80 1.34 -10.19
CA LEU A 282 9.57 0.10 -10.05
C LEU A 282 9.85 -0.18 -8.57
N PRO A 283 9.86 -1.46 -8.16
CA PRO A 283 10.36 -1.83 -6.84
C PRO A 283 11.81 -1.35 -6.67
N LEU A 284 12.12 -0.89 -5.47
CA LEU A 284 13.45 -0.39 -5.11
C LEU A 284 14.47 -1.53 -4.98
N VAL A 285 13.98 -2.72 -4.67
CA VAL A 285 14.79 -3.93 -4.47
C VAL A 285 14.36 -5.00 -5.47
N GLU A 286 15.35 -5.74 -5.98
CA GLU A 286 15.08 -6.96 -6.74
C GLU A 286 14.93 -8.14 -5.79
N TYR A 287 13.78 -8.80 -5.87
CA TYR A 287 13.36 -9.86 -4.98
C TYR A 287 13.46 -11.24 -5.66
N GLY A 288 13.97 -12.22 -4.91
CA GLY A 288 13.87 -13.64 -5.25
C GLY A 288 12.82 -14.36 -4.39
N TYR A 289 12.10 -15.30 -5.00
CA TYR A 289 10.93 -15.96 -4.40
C TYR A 289 11.17 -17.45 -4.11
N ASN A 290 12.41 -17.82 -3.77
CA ASN A 290 12.71 -19.18 -3.34
C ASN A 290 12.15 -19.43 -1.94
N GLY A 291 11.23 -20.38 -1.83
CA GLY A 291 10.61 -20.79 -0.57
C GLY A 291 9.22 -20.22 -0.35
N GLU A 292 8.58 -20.66 0.73
CA GLU A 292 7.26 -20.19 1.14
C GLU A 292 7.39 -19.19 2.30
N CYS A 293 6.59 -18.14 2.28
CA CYS A 293 6.43 -17.26 3.44
C CYS A 293 5.71 -18.02 4.56
N ASP A 294 6.31 -18.15 5.74
CA ASP A 294 5.66 -18.78 6.89
C ASP A 294 4.55 -17.88 7.45
N PRO A 295 3.26 -18.20 7.26
CA PRO A 295 2.15 -17.36 7.70
C PRO A 295 2.17 -17.07 9.20
N ALA A 296 2.71 -17.99 10.01
CA ALA A 296 2.79 -17.84 11.46
C ALA A 296 3.87 -16.84 11.91
N SER A 297 4.88 -16.60 11.07
CA SER A 297 6.00 -15.71 11.38
C SER A 297 5.70 -14.22 11.18
N HIS A 298 4.57 -13.88 10.56
CA HIS A 298 4.33 -12.54 10.06
C HIS A 298 3.42 -11.71 10.97
N GLY A 299 4.02 -11.05 11.96
CA GLY A 299 3.38 -9.98 12.74
C GLY A 299 2.78 -8.85 11.87
N LEU A 300 3.19 -8.74 10.60
CA LEU A 300 2.71 -7.70 9.68
C LEU A 300 1.30 -7.89 9.14
N GLU A 301 0.82 -9.14 9.00
CA GLU A 301 -0.56 -9.38 8.59
C GLU A 301 -1.51 -8.63 9.51
N TRP A 302 -1.13 -8.52 10.78
CA TRP A 302 -1.90 -7.89 11.83
C TRP A 302 -1.86 -6.36 11.75
N VAL A 303 -0.73 -5.75 11.37
CA VAL A 303 -0.60 -4.29 11.36
C VAL A 303 -1.42 -3.65 10.25
N HIS A 304 -1.41 -4.25 9.05
CA HIS A 304 -2.03 -3.67 7.87
C HIS A 304 -3.27 -4.43 7.39
N GLY A 305 -3.53 -5.63 7.95
CA GLY A 305 -4.61 -6.53 7.55
C GLY A 305 -4.53 -6.95 6.09
N ILE A 306 -3.33 -6.89 5.51
CA ILE A 306 -3.07 -7.44 4.19
C ILE A 306 -2.38 -8.77 4.42
N PRO A 307 -2.98 -9.90 4.00
CA PRO A 307 -2.33 -11.21 4.10
C PRO A 307 -0.97 -11.21 3.41
N VAL A 308 0.02 -11.90 3.98
CA VAL A 308 1.36 -11.99 3.42
C VAL A 308 1.34 -12.59 2.03
N ALA A 309 0.48 -13.58 1.81
CA ALA A 309 0.27 -14.15 0.48
C ALA A 309 -0.07 -13.09 -0.57
N PHE A 310 -0.85 -12.06 -0.21
CA PHE A 310 -1.16 -10.96 -1.13
C PHE A 310 0.02 -10.02 -1.33
N ILE A 311 0.81 -9.73 -0.28
CA ILE A 311 2.03 -8.93 -0.44
C ILE A 311 3.03 -9.66 -1.37
N GLU A 312 3.19 -10.98 -1.21
CA GLU A 312 4.05 -11.79 -2.08
C GLU A 312 3.57 -11.77 -3.54
N ILE A 313 2.27 -11.97 -3.78
CA ILE A 313 1.67 -11.88 -5.12
C ILE A 313 1.92 -10.49 -5.73
N ILE A 314 1.66 -9.42 -4.97
CA ILE A 314 1.89 -8.04 -5.43
C ILE A 314 3.37 -7.81 -5.74
N SER A 315 4.27 -8.34 -4.92
CA SER A 315 5.71 -8.25 -5.12
C SER A 315 6.13 -8.95 -6.42
N GLN A 316 5.66 -10.17 -6.68
CA GLN A 316 5.96 -10.89 -7.92
C GLN A 316 5.44 -10.14 -9.16
N VAL A 317 4.23 -9.57 -9.09
CA VAL A 317 3.69 -8.69 -10.14
C VAL A 317 4.62 -7.50 -10.36
N ASN A 318 5.06 -6.82 -9.30
CA ASN A 318 5.99 -5.70 -9.40
C ASN A 318 7.31 -6.11 -10.08
N SER A 319 7.85 -7.27 -9.74
CA SER A 319 9.08 -7.83 -10.31
C SER A 319 8.94 -8.13 -11.81
N TRP A 320 7.81 -8.69 -12.27
CA TRP A 320 7.57 -8.87 -13.72
C TRP A 320 7.56 -7.55 -14.47
N ARG A 321 6.90 -6.52 -13.91
CA ARG A 321 6.84 -5.20 -14.54
C ARG A 321 8.22 -4.56 -14.63
N ALA A 322 9.08 -4.82 -13.66
CA ALA A 322 10.47 -4.38 -13.67
C ALA A 322 11.33 -5.14 -14.70
N GLY A 323 10.78 -6.16 -15.35
CA GLY A 323 11.51 -7.03 -16.25
C GLY A 323 12.48 -7.96 -15.52
N SER A 324 12.29 -8.17 -14.20
CA SER A 324 13.11 -9.09 -13.43
C SER A 324 13.00 -10.50 -14.02
N ARG A 325 14.15 -11.15 -14.10
CA ARG A 325 14.29 -12.50 -14.65
C ARG A 325 14.85 -13.45 -13.62
N VAL A 326 14.47 -13.29 -12.36
CA VAL A 326 14.92 -14.13 -11.24
C VAL A 326 13.96 -15.32 -11.07
N PRO A 327 14.19 -16.48 -11.70
CA PRO A 327 13.44 -17.70 -11.41
C PRO A 327 13.62 -18.19 -9.97
N PRO A 328 12.61 -18.90 -9.43
CA PRO A 328 11.28 -19.09 -10.00
C PRO A 328 10.43 -17.85 -9.74
N LEU A 329 9.93 -17.28 -10.83
CA LEU A 329 8.79 -16.39 -10.79
C LEU A 329 7.60 -17.24 -11.23
N ASP A 330 6.48 -17.15 -10.53
CA ASP A 330 5.26 -17.80 -10.98
C ASP A 330 4.84 -17.23 -12.36
N ASP A 331 3.84 -17.82 -13.01
CA ASP A 331 3.18 -17.13 -14.13
C ASP A 331 1.92 -16.43 -13.60
N TRP A 332 1.33 -15.54 -14.39
CA TRP A 332 0.16 -14.79 -13.97
C TRP A 332 -1.02 -15.68 -13.61
N ARG A 333 -1.16 -16.87 -14.22
CA ARG A 333 -2.25 -17.81 -13.94
C ARG A 333 -2.08 -18.43 -12.57
N LYS A 334 -0.85 -18.79 -12.22
CA LYS A 334 -0.51 -19.30 -10.89
C LYS A 334 -0.75 -18.23 -9.84
N LEU A 335 -0.29 -17.00 -10.06
CA LEU A 335 -0.53 -15.90 -9.13
C LEU A 335 -2.03 -15.61 -8.96
N GLU A 336 -2.80 -15.60 -10.05
CA GLU A 336 -4.25 -15.44 -10.00
C GLU A 336 -4.93 -16.60 -9.25
N THR A 337 -4.54 -17.84 -9.54
CA THR A 337 -5.06 -19.03 -8.86
C THR A 337 -4.75 -18.99 -7.37
N ARG A 338 -3.54 -18.53 -6.98
CA ARG A 338 -3.15 -18.33 -5.59
C ARG A 338 -3.98 -17.23 -4.93
N ALA A 339 -4.21 -16.10 -5.60
CA ALA A 339 -5.03 -15.01 -5.09
C ALA A 339 -6.48 -15.45 -4.86
N LEU A 340 -7.07 -16.17 -5.82
CA LEU A 340 -8.45 -16.66 -5.78
C LEU A 340 -8.63 -17.85 -4.83
N GLY A 341 -7.60 -18.67 -4.68
CA GLY A 341 -7.56 -19.81 -3.77
C GLY A 341 -7.23 -19.42 -2.34
N TRP A 342 -6.79 -18.18 -2.09
CA TRP A 342 -6.50 -17.72 -0.74
C TRP A 342 -7.76 -17.78 0.12
N GLN A 343 -7.65 -18.49 1.24
CA GLN A 343 -8.65 -18.54 2.28
C GLN A 343 -7.97 -18.12 3.58
N SER A 344 -8.67 -17.31 4.37
CA SER A 344 -8.22 -17.00 5.72
C SER A 344 -8.05 -18.31 6.50
N GLN A 345 -6.90 -18.52 7.11
CA GLN A 345 -6.63 -19.72 7.91
C GLN A 345 -7.48 -19.79 9.18
N LEU A 346 -8.32 -18.78 9.46
CA LEU A 346 -9.41 -18.91 10.42
C LEU A 346 -10.38 -19.99 9.90
N LYS A 347 -10.22 -21.22 10.42
CA LYS A 347 -11.15 -22.33 10.20
C LYS A 347 -12.55 -21.96 10.67
N VAL A 348 -13.31 -21.33 9.79
CA VAL A 348 -14.76 -21.22 9.90
C VAL A 348 -15.32 -22.29 8.97
N GLU A 349 -15.88 -23.36 9.54
CA GLU A 349 -16.49 -24.45 8.79
C GLU A 349 -17.65 -23.93 7.93
N GLY A 350 -17.40 -23.72 6.63
CA GLY A 350 -18.40 -23.26 5.68
C GLY A 350 -18.03 -23.68 4.26
N LYS A 351 -18.99 -24.25 3.52
CA LYS A 351 -18.82 -24.73 2.14
C LYS A 351 -18.31 -23.62 1.20
N ALA A 352 -17.24 -23.92 0.46
CA ALA A 352 -16.72 -23.08 -0.62
C ALA A 352 -17.74 -22.96 -1.77
N SER A 353 -17.96 -21.73 -2.24
CA SER A 353 -18.86 -21.35 -3.33
C SER A 353 -18.11 -20.42 -4.27
N ASP A 354 -18.31 -20.61 -5.58
CA ASP A 354 -17.63 -19.96 -6.72
C ASP A 354 -17.07 -18.55 -6.41
N ASN A 355 -15.74 -18.48 -6.43
CA ASN A 355 -14.97 -17.79 -5.38
C ASN A 355 -14.81 -16.26 -5.56
N LEU A 356 -14.82 -15.72 -6.79
CA LEU A 356 -14.49 -14.31 -7.02
C LEU A 356 -15.66 -13.35 -6.77
N THR A 357 -16.83 -13.62 -7.39
CA THR A 357 -18.02 -12.77 -7.19
C THR A 357 -18.45 -12.83 -5.73
N ALA A 358 -18.35 -14.00 -5.11
CA ALA A 358 -18.56 -14.17 -3.67
C ALA A 358 -17.56 -13.33 -2.85
N SER A 359 -16.26 -13.36 -3.18
CA SER A 359 -15.23 -12.58 -2.49
C SER A 359 -15.41 -11.06 -2.66
N ILE A 360 -15.71 -10.58 -3.87
CA ILE A 360 -16.06 -9.17 -4.12
C ILE A 360 -17.29 -8.79 -3.30
N GLN A 361 -18.32 -9.63 -3.29
CA GLN A 361 -19.55 -9.37 -2.55
C GLN A 361 -19.34 -9.41 -1.04
N GLN A 362 -18.49 -10.30 -0.53
CA GLN A 362 -18.07 -10.34 0.88
C GLN A 362 -17.28 -9.10 1.25
N THR A 363 -16.32 -8.67 0.42
CA THR A 363 -15.55 -7.43 0.64
C THR A 363 -16.46 -6.21 0.66
N ILE A 364 -17.46 -6.17 -0.23
CA ILE A 364 -18.50 -5.13 -0.24
C ILE A 364 -19.36 -5.18 1.03
N GLN A 365 -19.81 -6.37 1.46
CA GLN A 365 -20.61 -6.51 2.67
C GLN A 365 -19.81 -6.13 3.93
N LEU A 366 -18.54 -6.53 4.00
CA LEU A 366 -17.61 -6.11 5.04
C LEU A 366 -17.45 -4.59 5.01
N GLY A 367 -17.20 -4.00 3.84
CA GLY A 367 -17.08 -2.55 3.68
C GLY A 367 -18.33 -1.78 4.16
N LYS A 368 -19.53 -2.34 3.95
CA LYS A 368 -20.80 -1.79 4.46
C LYS A 368 -20.94 -1.96 5.98
N ALA A 369 -20.60 -3.13 6.52
CA ALA A 369 -20.63 -3.37 7.96
C ALA A 369 -19.68 -2.42 8.72
N LEU A 370 -18.58 -2.03 8.07
CA LEU A 370 -17.57 -1.12 8.62
C LEU A 370 -17.75 0.35 8.20
N GLU A 371 -18.87 0.74 7.56
CA GLU A 371 -19.05 2.10 6.99
C GLU A 371 -18.96 3.24 8.03
N ASN A 372 -19.11 2.94 9.33
CA ASN A 372 -19.03 3.92 10.42
C ASN A 372 -18.00 3.58 11.50
N LEU A 373 -17.16 2.58 11.26
CA LEU A 373 -16.14 2.17 12.23
C LEU A 373 -14.78 2.71 11.77
N PRO A 374 -13.92 3.18 12.71
CA PRO A 374 -12.55 3.60 12.38
C PRO A 374 -11.79 2.53 11.60
N ILE A 375 -12.01 1.25 11.94
CA ILE A 375 -11.42 0.09 11.27
C ILE A 375 -11.79 -0.04 9.78
N GLY A 376 -12.86 0.62 9.33
CA GLY A 376 -13.31 0.57 7.95
C GLY A 376 -12.26 1.05 6.96
N VAL A 377 -11.32 1.87 7.42
CA VAL A 377 -10.28 2.43 6.56
C VAL A 377 -9.26 1.41 6.06
N HIS A 378 -9.11 0.31 6.77
CA HIS A 378 -8.25 -0.77 6.33
C HIS A 378 -8.79 -1.57 5.16
N THR A 379 -10.06 -1.38 4.83
CA THR A 379 -10.61 -1.93 3.60
C THR A 379 -10.13 -1.15 2.38
N LEU A 380 -9.37 -0.05 2.52
CA LEU A 380 -8.90 0.76 1.38
C LEU A 380 -8.02 -0.03 0.39
N PRO A 381 -6.94 -0.72 0.78
CA PRO A 381 -6.17 -1.55 -0.17
C PRO A 381 -7.04 -2.59 -0.88
N HIS A 382 -7.95 -3.23 -0.14
CA HIS A 382 -8.92 -4.17 -0.68
C HIS A 382 -9.87 -3.51 -1.68
N CYS A 383 -10.37 -2.30 -1.37
CA CYS A 383 -11.24 -1.53 -2.26
C CYS A 383 -10.51 -1.11 -3.54
N ILE A 384 -9.22 -0.79 -3.46
CA ILE A 384 -8.41 -0.46 -4.64
C ILE A 384 -8.27 -1.69 -5.54
N ILE A 385 -7.89 -2.84 -4.97
CA ILE A 385 -7.77 -4.11 -5.71
C ILE A 385 -9.12 -4.49 -6.35
N VAL A 386 -10.20 -4.46 -5.59
CA VAL A 386 -11.56 -4.73 -6.09
C VAL A 386 -11.97 -3.69 -7.14
N GLY A 387 -11.60 -2.42 -6.96
CA GLY A 387 -11.89 -1.34 -7.90
C GLY A 387 -11.21 -1.51 -9.24
N LEU A 388 -9.94 -1.92 -9.23
CA LEU A 388 -9.18 -2.28 -10.43
C LEU A 388 -9.81 -3.47 -11.16
N ALA A 389 -10.32 -4.45 -10.41
CA ALA A 389 -10.97 -5.65 -10.96
C ALA A 389 -12.46 -5.44 -11.33
N ALA A 390 -13.08 -4.32 -10.94
CA ALA A 390 -14.52 -4.11 -11.09
C ALA A 390 -14.92 -3.87 -12.55
N LYS A 391 -15.72 -4.78 -13.11
CA LYS A 391 -16.29 -4.66 -14.46
C LYS A 391 -17.70 -4.08 -14.49
N TYR A 392 -18.49 -4.40 -13.48
CA TYR A 392 -19.89 -3.96 -13.42
C TYR A 392 -19.97 -2.58 -12.80
N GLU A 393 -20.73 -1.69 -13.44
CA GLU A 393 -20.95 -0.33 -12.96
C GLU A 393 -21.49 -0.29 -11.53
N LYS A 394 -22.33 -1.27 -11.18
CA LYS A 394 -22.82 -1.44 -9.80
C LYS A 394 -21.68 -1.67 -8.80
N HIS A 395 -20.68 -2.48 -9.14
CA HIS A 395 -19.53 -2.73 -8.27
C HIS A 395 -18.62 -1.50 -8.21
N ARG A 396 -18.35 -0.86 -9.35
CA ARG A 396 -17.57 0.39 -9.43
C ARG A 396 -18.19 1.47 -8.56
N CYS A 397 -19.49 1.70 -8.66
CA CYS A 397 -20.21 2.66 -7.84
C CYS A 397 -20.10 2.37 -6.33
N ILE A 398 -20.21 1.10 -5.92
CA ILE A 398 -20.05 0.71 -4.51
C ILE A 398 -18.62 0.97 -4.03
N VAL A 399 -17.63 0.51 -4.78
CA VAL A 399 -16.21 0.71 -4.46
C VAL A 399 -15.89 2.20 -4.41
N HIS A 400 -16.35 2.97 -5.40
CA HIS A 400 -16.16 4.41 -5.48
C HIS A 400 -16.72 5.12 -4.25
N LYS A 401 -17.98 4.85 -3.90
CA LYS A 401 -18.61 5.39 -2.70
C LYS A 401 -17.81 5.04 -1.45
N LYS A 402 -17.31 3.80 -1.36
CA LYS A 402 -16.51 3.36 -0.22
C LYS A 402 -15.16 4.07 -0.16
N ILE A 403 -14.45 4.20 -1.28
CA ILE A 403 -13.18 4.93 -1.35
C ILE A 403 -13.38 6.40 -0.97
N LEU A 404 -14.45 7.04 -1.47
CA LEU A 404 -14.80 8.40 -1.10
C LEU A 404 -15.25 8.53 0.37
N SER A 405 -15.73 7.47 1.01
CA SER A 405 -16.01 7.49 2.45
C SER A 405 -14.76 7.70 3.30
N PHE A 406 -13.58 7.41 2.73
CA PHE A 406 -12.28 7.71 3.36
C PHE A 406 -11.78 9.12 3.04
N LYS A 407 -12.56 9.96 2.36
CA LYS A 407 -12.18 11.36 2.12
C LYS A 407 -11.97 12.06 3.46
N GLY A 408 -10.86 12.78 3.58
CA GLY A 408 -10.44 13.43 4.83
C GLY A 408 -9.72 12.51 5.80
N HIS A 409 -9.71 11.20 5.56
CA HIS A 409 -8.90 10.24 6.30
C HIS A 409 -7.69 9.89 5.42
N GLN A 410 -6.56 10.54 5.68
CA GLN A 410 -5.27 10.11 5.14
C GLN A 410 -4.87 8.84 5.87
N VAL A 411 -5.32 7.72 5.32
CA VAL A 411 -4.97 6.45 5.90
C VAL A 411 -4.05 5.73 4.96
N TRP A 412 -2.89 5.47 5.54
CA TRP A 412 -1.82 4.72 4.92
C TRP A 412 -1.03 5.55 3.89
N LEU A 413 -0.74 5.00 2.72
CA LEU A 413 0.15 5.62 1.74
C LEU A 413 -0.49 6.75 0.90
N PHE A 414 -1.83 6.85 0.86
CA PHE A 414 -2.55 7.78 -0.02
C PHE A 414 -3.87 8.26 0.57
N GLY A 415 -4.34 9.42 0.11
CA GLY A 415 -5.70 9.85 0.37
C GLY A 415 -6.70 9.04 -0.45
N GLY A 416 -7.79 8.58 0.16
CA GLY A 416 -8.86 7.88 -0.57
C GLY A 416 -9.37 8.66 -1.78
N SER A 417 -9.43 9.99 -1.69
CA SER A 417 -9.83 10.85 -2.80
C SER A 417 -8.89 10.82 -4.00
N GLU A 418 -7.58 10.66 -3.79
CA GLU A 418 -6.60 10.58 -4.88
C GLU A 418 -6.84 9.31 -5.69
N PHE A 419 -7.02 8.17 -5.01
CA PHE A 419 -7.33 6.91 -5.68
C PHE A 419 -8.69 6.89 -6.35
N ALA A 420 -9.70 7.53 -5.75
CA ALA A 420 -11.01 7.64 -6.38
C ALA A 420 -10.87 8.28 -7.76
N GLN A 421 -10.12 9.37 -7.88
CA GLN A 421 -9.90 10.05 -9.16
C GLN A 421 -9.14 9.18 -10.17
N VAL A 422 -8.13 8.41 -9.72
CA VAL A 422 -7.41 7.47 -10.59
C VAL A 422 -8.35 6.40 -11.13
N LEU A 423 -9.20 5.82 -10.27
CA LEU A 423 -10.18 4.82 -10.68
C LEU A 423 -11.28 5.39 -11.57
N GLU A 424 -11.75 6.61 -11.31
CA GLU A 424 -12.70 7.31 -12.18
C GLU A 424 -12.11 7.51 -13.58
N HIS A 425 -10.89 8.04 -13.69
CA HIS A 425 -10.20 8.19 -14.97
C HIS A 425 -10.08 6.85 -15.70
N LEU A 426 -9.72 5.79 -14.97
CA LEU A 426 -9.60 4.44 -15.52
C LEU A 426 -10.95 3.89 -16.02
N TRP A 427 -12.00 3.99 -15.20
CA TRP A 427 -13.33 3.42 -15.49
C TRP A 427 -14.09 4.17 -16.57
N PHE A 428 -13.94 5.49 -16.67
CA PHE A 428 -14.55 6.31 -17.72
C PHE A 428 -13.70 6.41 -18.99
N GLY A 429 -12.41 6.09 -18.89
CA GLY A 429 -11.50 5.96 -20.03
C GLY A 429 -11.51 4.55 -20.61
N VAL A 430 -10.35 3.89 -20.53
CA VAL A 430 -10.12 2.55 -21.11
C VAL A 430 -11.06 1.47 -20.58
N GLY A 431 -11.57 1.60 -19.35
CA GLY A 431 -12.47 0.66 -18.71
C GLY A 431 -13.96 0.90 -19.00
N ALA A 432 -14.31 1.86 -19.85
CA ALA A 432 -15.69 2.24 -20.12
C ALA A 432 -16.53 1.04 -20.60
N GLY A 433 -17.78 0.95 -20.14
CA GLY A 433 -18.67 -0.17 -20.49
C GLY A 433 -18.24 -1.53 -19.93
N GLY A 434 -17.40 -1.55 -18.89
CA GLY A 434 -16.87 -2.80 -18.30
C GLY A 434 -15.74 -3.43 -19.11
N ALA A 435 -15.11 -2.65 -19.98
CA ALA A 435 -13.97 -3.10 -20.76
C ALA A 435 -12.82 -3.57 -19.83
N PRO A 436 -12.07 -4.60 -20.26
CA PRO A 436 -10.87 -5.04 -19.55
C PRO A 436 -9.88 -3.88 -19.42
N VAL A 437 -9.31 -3.72 -18.24
CA VAL A 437 -8.21 -2.77 -17.99
C VAL A 437 -6.92 -3.55 -17.78
N THR A 438 -5.83 -3.02 -18.31
CA THR A 438 -4.47 -3.51 -18.09
C THR A 438 -3.78 -2.68 -17.02
N TRP A 439 -2.66 -3.19 -16.52
CA TRP A 439 -1.82 -2.45 -15.59
C TRP A 439 -1.28 -1.17 -16.23
N ASN A 440 -0.87 -1.21 -17.50
CA ASN A 440 -0.42 0.00 -18.20
C ASN A 440 -1.53 1.07 -18.25
N ASP A 441 -2.78 0.65 -18.43
CA ASP A 441 -3.90 1.60 -18.39
C ASP A 441 -4.06 2.26 -17.02
N TYR A 442 -3.84 1.49 -15.95
CA TYR A 442 -3.80 2.03 -14.60
C TYR A 442 -2.64 3.01 -14.41
N ILE A 443 -1.44 2.68 -14.87
CA ILE A 443 -0.27 3.57 -14.81
C ILE A 443 -0.54 4.89 -15.51
N GLU A 444 -1.07 4.83 -16.74
CA GLU A 444 -1.39 6.04 -17.50
C GLU A 444 -2.50 6.85 -16.84
N SER A 445 -3.52 6.19 -16.29
CA SER A 445 -4.57 6.86 -15.51
C SER A 445 -4.03 7.52 -14.25
N ARG A 446 -3.11 6.85 -13.55
CA ARG A 446 -2.46 7.40 -12.36
C ARG A 446 -1.61 8.60 -12.73
N ARG A 447 -0.76 8.51 -13.75
CA ARG A 447 0.08 9.63 -14.23
C ARG A 447 -0.74 10.84 -14.67
N ALA A 448 -1.90 10.62 -15.26
CA ALA A 448 -2.80 11.69 -15.69
C ALA A 448 -3.43 12.45 -14.51
N VAL A 449 -3.67 11.77 -13.38
CA VAL A 449 -4.43 12.32 -12.25
C VAL A 449 -3.54 12.73 -11.07
N VAL A 450 -2.55 11.90 -10.75
CA VAL A 450 -1.66 12.05 -9.59
C VAL A 450 -0.21 12.10 -10.07
N PRO A 451 0.35 13.31 -10.28
CA PRO A 451 1.77 13.46 -10.57
C PRO A 451 2.59 13.01 -9.36
N ILE A 452 3.66 12.26 -9.62
CA ILE A 452 4.66 11.85 -8.61
C ILE A 452 5.89 12.73 -8.77
#